data_AF-A0A7Y5WSI9-F1
#
_entry.id   AF-A0A7Y5WSI9-F1
#
_cell.length_a   1.000
_cell.length_b   1.000
_cell.length_c   1.000
_cell.angle_alpha   90.00
_cell.angle_beta   90.00
_cell.angle_gamma   90.00
#
_symmetry.space_group_name_H-M   'P 1'
#
loop_
_entity.id
_entity.type
_entity.pdbx_description
1 polymer ?
#
loop_
_entity_poly.entity_id
_entity_poly.type
_entity_poly.pdbx_seq_one_letter_code
_entity_poly.pdbx_strand_id
1 'polypeptide(L)'
;MSHEDEPSASAGGAGAPPHPAEPNRAPPVTREYGTERITVQWHAERCIHSANCVRALPRVFDPRRRPWVDAQAADADAIAAAVLRCPTGALHFVRHDGGAQEQPDVPTTLTPIRDGPLYVRGDVEVRALDGHVIRDATRVSVCRCGLARQIPFCDNTCRKAHWHELSPSADRVGPTGGPESAPPSTD
;
A
#
# COMPACT_ATOMS: atom_id res chain seq x y z
N MET A 1 -31.58 -44.16 41.90
CA MET A 1 -32.57 -44.55 40.89
C MET A 1 -33.28 -43.25 40.53
N SER A 2 -32.69 -42.49 39.61
CA SER A 2 -33.10 -42.48 38.19
C SER A 2 -34.36 -41.62 38.05
N HIS A 3 -34.23 -40.33 37.68
CA HIS A 3 -34.43 -39.80 36.30
C HIS A 3 -35.40 -38.60 36.46
N GLU A 4 -35.34 -37.43 35.82
CA GLU A 4 -34.53 -36.82 34.76
C GLU A 4 -34.63 -35.29 34.93
N ASP A 5 -33.49 -34.59 34.79
CA ASP A 5 -33.40 -33.17 34.44
C ASP A 5 -33.55 -33.06 32.91
N GLU A 6 -34.39 -32.16 32.41
CA GLU A 6 -34.34 -31.74 31.00
C GLU A 6 -34.20 -30.20 30.90
N PRO A 7 -33.08 -29.70 30.34
CA PRO A 7 -32.86 -28.27 30.12
C PRO A 7 -33.37 -27.82 28.75
N SER A 8 -34.09 -26.69 28.73
CA SER A 8 -34.50 -25.99 27.50
C SER A 8 -33.27 -25.34 26.84
N ALA A 9 -32.90 -25.85 25.67
CA ALA A 9 -31.76 -25.42 24.89
C ALA A 9 -32.10 -24.26 23.92
N SER A 10 -31.14 -23.33 23.87
CA SER A 10 -30.85 -22.28 22.90
C SER A 10 -31.57 -22.29 21.55
N ALA A 11 -32.19 -21.16 21.21
CA ALA A 11 -32.49 -20.79 19.83
C ALA A 11 -31.18 -20.57 19.05
N GLY A 12 -30.89 -21.49 18.13
CA GLY A 12 -29.80 -21.40 17.17
C GLY A 12 -30.11 -20.38 16.08
N GLY A 13 -29.30 -19.33 15.98
CA GLY A 13 -29.19 -18.54 14.76
C GLY A 13 -28.48 -19.38 13.71
N ALA A 14 -29.17 -19.72 12.63
CA ALA A 14 -28.58 -20.38 11.47
C ALA A 14 -27.51 -19.45 10.88
N GLY A 15 -26.24 -19.71 11.21
CA GLY A 15 -25.10 -19.11 10.54
C GLY A 15 -25.16 -19.48 9.07
N ALA A 16 -25.21 -18.47 8.20
CA ALA A 16 -25.07 -18.65 6.78
C ALA A 16 -23.80 -19.48 6.49
N PRO A 17 -23.84 -20.44 5.54
CA PRO A 17 -22.68 -21.24 5.22
C PRO A 17 -21.53 -20.33 4.76
N PRO A 18 -20.28 -20.60 5.16
CA PRO A 18 -19.13 -19.84 4.70
C PRO A 18 -19.05 -19.90 3.18
N HIS A 19 -18.98 -18.73 2.54
CA HIS A 19 -18.78 -18.62 1.10
C HIS A 19 -17.42 -19.24 0.71
N PRO A 20 -17.35 -20.03 -0.37
CA PRO A 20 -16.14 -20.73 -0.77
C PRO A 20 -15.06 -19.74 -1.27
N ALA A 21 -13.88 -19.81 -0.64
CA ALA A 21 -12.57 -19.29 -1.04
C ALA A 21 -12.57 -18.01 -1.89
N GLU A 22 -12.39 -16.85 -1.25
CA GLU A 22 -12.23 -15.56 -1.95
C GLU A 22 -10.87 -15.49 -2.68
N PRO A 23 -10.84 -15.35 -4.02
CA PRO A 23 -9.58 -15.22 -4.78
C PRO A 23 -8.94 -13.82 -4.68
N ASN A 24 -9.46 -12.89 -3.87
CA ASN A 24 -9.10 -11.47 -3.92
C ASN A 24 -8.49 -10.89 -2.64
N ARG A 25 -8.11 -11.71 -1.67
CA ARG A 25 -7.37 -11.26 -0.49
C ARG A 25 -5.88 -11.14 -0.80
N ALA A 26 -5.46 -10.01 -1.37
CA ALA A 26 -4.08 -9.72 -1.77
C ALA A 26 -3.52 -10.75 -2.79
N PRO A 27 -2.83 -10.34 -3.88
CA PRO A 27 -2.19 -11.33 -4.75
C PRO A 27 -1.26 -12.21 -3.90
N PRO A 28 -1.24 -13.54 -4.11
CA PRO A 28 -0.52 -14.48 -3.25
C PRO A 28 0.93 -14.03 -3.11
N VAL A 29 1.52 -14.26 -1.94
CA VAL A 29 2.95 -14.03 -1.74
C VAL A 29 3.69 -14.75 -2.85
N THR A 30 4.39 -13.99 -3.70
CA THR A 30 5.06 -14.56 -4.88
C THR A 30 6.23 -15.41 -4.43
N ARG A 31 6.99 -14.92 -3.45
CA ARG A 31 8.14 -15.62 -2.84
C ARG A 31 8.34 -15.19 -1.40
N GLU A 32 8.87 -16.12 -0.61
CA GLU A 32 9.33 -15.88 0.76
C GLU A 32 10.82 -16.20 0.87
N TYR A 33 11.51 -15.42 1.69
CA TYR A 33 12.94 -15.59 1.99
C TYR A 33 13.13 -15.40 3.48
N GLY A 34 13.57 -16.45 4.17
CA GLY A 34 13.53 -16.44 5.63
C GLY A 34 14.78 -16.98 6.30
N THR A 35 14.88 -16.62 7.56
CA THR A 35 15.72 -17.21 8.59
C THR A 35 14.82 -17.59 9.77
N GLU A 36 15.38 -18.17 10.82
CA GLU A 36 14.65 -18.41 12.08
C GLU A 36 14.17 -17.13 12.76
N ARG A 37 14.70 -15.95 12.37
CA ARG A 37 14.40 -14.67 13.01
C ARG A 37 13.44 -13.80 12.22
N ILE A 38 13.42 -13.92 10.89
CA ILE A 38 12.61 -13.07 10.02
C ILE A 38 12.29 -13.78 8.71
N THR A 39 11.08 -13.57 8.19
CA THR A 39 10.69 -13.94 6.82
C THR A 39 10.35 -12.69 6.04
N VAL A 40 11.01 -12.48 4.90
CA VAL A 40 10.72 -11.44 3.92
C VAL A 40 9.75 -11.99 2.89
N GLN A 41 8.60 -11.35 2.75
CA GLN A 41 7.59 -11.68 1.76
C GLN A 41 7.69 -10.73 0.58
N TRP A 42 7.64 -11.27 -0.64
CA TRP A 42 7.66 -10.48 -1.87
C TRP A 42 6.43 -10.76 -2.73
N HIS A 43 5.70 -9.71 -3.09
CA HIS A 43 4.60 -9.72 -4.03
C HIS A 43 5.03 -9.01 -5.32
N ALA A 44 5.45 -9.77 -6.32
CA ALA A 44 6.10 -9.24 -7.53
C ALA A 44 5.20 -8.26 -8.31
N GLU A 45 3.91 -8.53 -8.39
CA GLU A 45 2.92 -7.72 -9.13
C GLU A 45 2.75 -6.31 -8.56
N ARG A 46 3.06 -6.12 -7.27
CA ARG A 46 3.02 -4.81 -6.60
C ARG A 46 4.30 -4.01 -6.82
N CYS A 47 5.37 -4.64 -7.30
CA CYS A 47 6.67 -4.02 -7.38
C CYS A 47 6.77 -3.12 -8.62
N ILE A 48 6.81 -1.80 -8.39
CA ILE A 48 7.08 -0.83 -9.46
C ILE A 48 8.59 -0.62 -9.72
N HIS A 49 9.45 -1.42 -9.09
CA HIS A 49 10.91 -1.32 -9.20
C HIS A 49 11.47 0.07 -8.78
N SER A 50 10.98 0.63 -7.68
CA SER A 50 11.50 1.92 -7.14
C SER A 50 12.98 1.84 -6.72
N ALA A 51 13.51 0.63 -6.53
CA ALA A 51 14.84 0.29 -6.03
C ALA A 51 15.15 0.82 -4.62
N ASN A 52 14.13 1.21 -3.84
CA ASN A 52 14.33 1.66 -2.47
C ASN A 52 14.93 0.58 -1.56
N CYS A 53 14.50 -0.68 -1.69
CA CYS A 53 15.05 -1.81 -0.94
C CYS A 53 16.52 -2.08 -1.31
N VAL A 54 16.84 -2.07 -2.61
CA VAL A 54 18.21 -2.26 -3.12
C VAL A 54 19.14 -1.16 -2.61
N ARG A 55 18.72 0.10 -2.66
CA ARG A 55 19.51 1.22 -2.11
C ARG A 55 19.64 1.16 -0.59
N ALA A 56 18.62 0.65 0.11
CA ALA A 56 18.62 0.56 1.57
C ALA A 56 19.59 -0.52 2.08
N LEU A 57 19.62 -1.68 1.44
CA LEU A 57 20.35 -2.84 1.94
C LEU A 57 20.80 -3.77 0.79
N PRO A 58 21.78 -3.34 -0.04
CA PRO A 58 22.16 -4.06 -1.27
C PRO A 58 22.75 -5.45 -1.03
N ARG A 59 23.32 -5.71 0.16
CA ARG A 59 23.78 -7.05 0.56
C ARG A 59 22.63 -8.07 0.68
N VAL A 60 21.43 -7.59 1.05
CA VAL A 60 20.22 -8.42 1.16
C VAL A 60 19.47 -8.43 -0.17
N PHE A 61 19.23 -7.25 -0.78
CA PHE A 61 18.44 -7.10 -2.00
C PHE A 61 19.33 -6.81 -3.22
N ASP A 62 19.58 -7.82 -4.06
CA ASP A 62 20.33 -7.67 -5.33
C ASP A 62 19.57 -8.30 -6.51
N PRO A 63 19.01 -7.51 -7.45
CA PRO A 63 18.26 -8.03 -8.59
C PRO A 63 19.12 -8.85 -9.58
N ARG A 64 20.45 -8.79 -9.47
CA ARG A 64 21.39 -9.59 -10.29
C ARG A 64 21.65 -10.97 -9.69
N ARG A 65 21.40 -11.16 -8.40
CA ARG A 65 21.62 -12.43 -7.68
C ARG A 65 20.40 -13.36 -7.79
N ARG A 66 20.62 -14.66 -7.63
CA ARG A 66 19.57 -15.68 -7.51
C ARG A 66 19.88 -16.58 -6.30
N PRO A 67 19.06 -16.59 -5.24
CA PRO A 67 17.90 -15.73 -5.00
C PRO A 67 18.29 -14.24 -4.91
N TRP A 68 17.38 -13.35 -5.29
CA TRP A 68 17.65 -11.90 -5.29
C TRP A 68 17.57 -11.29 -3.88
N VAL A 69 16.90 -11.99 -2.95
CA VAL A 69 16.85 -11.67 -1.53
C VAL A 69 17.68 -12.71 -0.78
N ASP A 70 18.65 -12.23 0.00
CA ASP A 70 19.45 -13.04 0.92
C ASP A 70 19.17 -12.57 2.35
N ALA A 71 18.26 -13.28 3.03
CA ALA A 71 17.84 -12.95 4.38
C ALA A 71 18.93 -13.23 5.44
N GLN A 72 20.04 -13.88 5.08
CA GLN A 72 21.16 -14.16 5.97
C GLN A 72 22.21 -13.05 5.95
N ALA A 73 22.17 -12.15 4.96
CA ALA A 73 23.21 -11.14 4.75
C ALA A 73 23.14 -9.95 5.72
N ALA A 74 22.15 -9.89 6.62
CA ALA A 74 22.01 -8.87 7.65
C ALA A 74 21.14 -9.37 8.82
N ASP A 75 21.18 -8.65 9.94
CA ASP A 75 20.25 -8.90 11.05
C ASP A 75 18.79 -8.53 10.69
N ALA A 76 17.86 -9.06 11.49
CA ALA A 76 16.43 -8.90 11.26
C ALA A 76 15.94 -7.45 11.34
N ASP A 77 16.58 -6.60 12.15
CA ASP A 77 16.23 -5.19 12.30
C ASP A 77 16.59 -4.40 11.04
N ALA A 78 17.80 -4.60 10.52
CA ALA A 78 18.25 -4.00 9.27
C ALA A 78 17.38 -4.44 8.08
N ILE A 79 17.01 -5.72 8.03
CA ILE A 79 16.13 -6.26 6.98
C ILE A 79 14.74 -5.61 7.09
N ALA A 80 14.14 -5.59 8.27
CA ALA A 80 12.84 -4.96 8.50
C ALA A 80 12.85 -3.49 8.08
N ALA A 81 13.84 -2.71 8.53
CA ALA A 81 14.00 -1.31 8.17
C ALA A 81 14.14 -1.08 6.65
N ALA A 82 14.82 -1.99 5.95
CA ALA A 82 14.95 -1.93 4.49
C ALA A 82 13.64 -2.29 3.76
N VAL A 83 12.89 -3.28 4.26
CA VAL A 83 11.56 -3.65 3.73
C VAL A 83 10.58 -2.49 3.85
N LEU A 84 10.56 -1.78 4.98
CA LEU A 84 9.69 -0.60 5.22
C LEU A 84 9.96 0.57 4.25
N ARG A 85 11.07 0.55 3.50
CA ARG A 85 11.34 1.53 2.43
C ARG A 85 10.63 1.22 1.12
N CYS A 86 10.01 0.04 0.99
CA CYS A 86 9.19 -0.32 -0.16
C CYS A 86 7.90 0.51 -0.16
N PRO A 87 7.72 1.45 -1.11
CA PRO A 87 6.59 2.37 -1.07
C PRO A 87 5.27 1.74 -1.52
N THR A 88 5.30 0.54 -2.09
CA THR A 88 4.14 -0.08 -2.74
C THR A 88 3.55 -1.26 -1.98
N GLY A 89 4.14 -1.62 -0.83
CA GLY A 89 3.79 -2.86 -0.14
C GLY A 89 4.12 -4.12 -0.97
N ALA A 90 5.10 -4.04 -1.88
CA ALA A 90 5.62 -5.22 -2.59
C ALA A 90 6.52 -6.07 -1.70
N LEU A 91 7.11 -5.48 -0.67
CA LEU A 91 7.85 -6.18 0.36
C LEU A 91 7.14 -5.99 1.70
N HIS A 92 7.01 -7.09 2.43
CA HIS A 92 6.58 -7.18 3.82
C HIS A 92 7.53 -8.12 4.57
N PHE A 93 7.42 -8.15 5.89
CA PHE A 93 8.15 -9.11 6.71
C PHE A 93 7.29 -9.62 7.86
N VAL A 94 7.65 -10.81 8.34
CA VAL A 94 7.20 -11.35 9.61
C VAL A 94 8.42 -11.56 10.50
N ARG A 95 8.42 -10.98 11.69
CA ARG A 95 9.43 -11.25 12.73
C ARG A 95 9.07 -12.52 13.49
N HIS A 96 10.06 -13.37 13.68
CA HIS A 96 9.98 -14.62 14.45
C HIS A 96 10.79 -14.55 15.75
N ASP A 97 11.59 -13.49 15.91
CA ASP A 97 12.47 -13.26 17.06
C ASP A 97 11.88 -12.34 18.14
N GLY A 98 10.56 -12.08 18.08
CA GLY A 98 9.88 -11.16 18.98
C GLY A 98 10.11 -9.67 18.70
N GLY A 99 10.83 -9.32 17.63
CA GLY A 99 10.98 -7.94 17.18
C GLY A 99 9.66 -7.31 16.71
N ALA A 100 9.65 -5.98 16.60
CA ALA A 100 8.45 -5.24 16.16
C ALA A 100 8.01 -5.67 14.76
N GLN A 101 6.72 -6.01 14.62
CA GLN A 101 6.11 -6.26 13.32
C GLN A 101 5.90 -4.95 12.55
N GLU A 102 5.70 -5.07 11.25
CA GLU A 102 5.24 -3.95 10.43
C GLU A 102 3.92 -3.38 10.97
N GLN A 103 3.88 -2.06 11.16
CA GLN A 103 2.69 -1.32 11.59
C GLN A 103 2.32 -0.28 10.53
N PRO A 104 1.04 0.09 10.41
CA PRO A 104 0.63 1.22 9.59
C PRO A 104 1.19 2.54 10.14
N ASP A 105 1.57 3.46 9.24
CA ASP A 105 1.98 4.81 9.62
C ASP A 105 0.77 5.59 10.16
N VAL A 106 0.95 6.37 11.24
CA VAL A 106 -0.08 7.27 11.79
C VAL A 106 0.53 8.68 11.94
N PRO A 107 -0.08 9.72 11.35
CA PRO A 107 -1.29 9.69 10.54
C PRO A 107 -1.05 9.05 9.16
N THR A 108 -2.14 8.63 8.51
CA THR A 108 -2.09 8.24 7.09
C THR A 108 -1.61 9.41 6.24
N THR A 109 -0.60 9.19 5.41
CA THR A 109 0.00 10.21 4.54
C THR A 109 -0.15 9.86 3.07
N LEU A 110 -0.39 10.89 2.26
CA LEU A 110 -0.47 10.82 0.80
C LEU A 110 0.61 11.74 0.22
N THR A 111 1.55 11.18 -0.53
CA THR A 111 2.67 11.91 -1.12
C THR A 111 2.69 11.74 -2.64
N PRO A 112 2.38 12.78 -3.43
CA PRO A 112 2.55 12.74 -4.87
C PRO A 112 4.04 12.74 -5.22
N ILE A 113 4.45 11.82 -6.08
CA ILE A 113 5.80 11.80 -6.66
C ILE A 113 5.74 12.48 -8.01
N ARG A 114 6.61 13.48 -8.23
CA ARG A 114 6.75 14.18 -9.51
C ARG A 114 6.78 13.19 -10.68
N ASP A 115 5.95 13.43 -11.68
CA ASP A 115 5.83 12.59 -12.88
C ASP A 115 5.62 11.09 -12.58
N GLY A 116 4.92 10.82 -11.47
CA GLY A 116 4.95 9.53 -10.82
C GLY A 116 3.71 9.20 -9.97
N PRO A 117 3.77 8.08 -9.22
CA PRO A 117 2.66 7.60 -8.40
C PRO A 117 2.26 8.58 -7.30
N LEU A 118 1.07 8.38 -6.77
CA LEU A 118 0.69 8.83 -5.44
C LEU A 118 1.04 7.72 -4.44
N TYR A 119 2.00 7.95 -3.56
CA TYR A 119 2.28 7.03 -2.45
C TYR A 119 1.32 7.29 -1.30
N VAL A 120 0.68 6.24 -0.82
CA VAL A 120 -0.16 6.24 0.38
C VAL A 120 0.50 5.35 1.42
N ARG A 121 0.68 5.87 2.64
CA ARG A 121 1.20 5.12 3.78
C ARG A 121 0.29 5.32 4.97
N GLY A 122 -0.10 4.24 5.64
CA GLY A 122 -1.03 4.24 6.76
C GLY A 122 -1.90 3.00 6.76
N ASP A 123 -2.98 3.00 7.52
CA ASP A 123 -3.98 1.92 7.46
C ASP A 123 -4.90 2.15 6.26
N VAL A 124 -4.74 1.38 5.18
CA VAL A 124 -5.34 1.68 3.87
C VAL A 124 -6.09 0.49 3.30
N GLU A 125 -7.39 0.69 3.12
CA GLU A 125 -8.22 -0.13 2.25
C GLU A 125 -8.48 0.59 0.91
N VAL A 126 -8.27 -0.13 -0.19
CA VAL A 126 -8.70 0.27 -1.53
C VAL A 126 -9.87 -0.62 -1.93
N ARG A 127 -10.98 0.01 -2.31
CA ARG A 127 -12.24 -0.66 -2.64
C ARG A 127 -12.64 -0.43 -4.10
N ALA A 128 -13.27 -1.41 -4.72
CA ALA A 128 -13.92 -1.26 -6.01
C ALA A 128 -15.28 -0.55 -5.88
N LEU A 129 -15.91 -0.23 -7.01
CA LEU A 129 -17.19 0.52 -7.06
C LEU A 129 -18.37 -0.22 -6.41
N ASP A 130 -18.34 -1.55 -6.40
CA ASP A 130 -19.32 -2.41 -5.73
C ASP A 130 -19.04 -2.59 -4.22
N GLY A 131 -17.99 -1.93 -3.70
CA GLY A 131 -17.61 -1.94 -2.29
C GLY A 131 -16.63 -3.04 -1.87
N HIS A 132 -16.30 -4.00 -2.73
CA HIS A 132 -15.34 -5.06 -2.36
C HIS A 132 -13.93 -4.51 -2.19
N VAL A 133 -13.20 -5.02 -1.19
CA VAL A 133 -11.80 -4.62 -0.93
C VAL A 133 -10.89 -5.27 -1.97
N ILE A 134 -10.19 -4.45 -2.75
CA ILE A 134 -9.16 -4.89 -3.73
C ILE A 134 -7.74 -4.78 -3.15
N ARG A 135 -7.56 -4.03 -2.07
CA ARG A 135 -6.33 -4.00 -1.30
C ARG A 135 -6.58 -3.61 0.15
N ASP A 136 -6.00 -4.36 1.06
CA ASP A 136 -5.79 -3.99 2.46
C ASP A 136 -4.27 -3.98 2.67
N ALA A 137 -3.69 -2.84 3.06
CA ALA A 137 -2.25 -2.67 3.16
C ALA A 137 -1.83 -1.47 4.01
N THR A 138 -0.59 -1.53 4.53
CA THR A 138 0.09 -0.42 5.22
C THR A 138 0.65 0.64 4.26
N ARG A 139 0.85 0.27 2.99
CA ARG A 139 1.51 1.06 1.95
C ARG A 139 0.98 0.65 0.57
N VAL A 140 0.63 1.63 -0.25
CA VAL A 140 0.19 1.40 -1.63
C VAL A 140 0.63 2.53 -2.55
N SER A 141 0.94 2.20 -3.81
CA SER A 141 1.15 3.20 -4.86
C SER A 141 -0.07 3.26 -5.77
N VAL A 142 -0.74 4.40 -5.79
CA VAL A 142 -1.91 4.69 -6.61
C VAL A 142 -1.48 5.39 -7.90
N CYS A 143 -2.11 5.01 -9.01
CA CYS A 143 -1.89 5.60 -10.32
C CYS A 143 -2.46 7.02 -10.35
N ARG A 144 -1.65 7.96 -10.85
CA ARG A 144 -2.03 9.38 -10.99
C ARG A 144 -2.10 9.85 -12.44
N CYS A 145 -1.47 9.12 -13.36
CA CYS A 145 -1.40 9.49 -14.78
C CYS A 145 -2.57 8.94 -15.62
N GLY A 146 -3.34 7.99 -15.09
CA GLY A 146 -4.42 7.32 -15.83
C GLY A 146 -3.96 6.28 -16.87
N LEU A 147 -2.66 6.01 -16.99
CA LEU A 147 -2.09 5.13 -18.02
C LEU A 147 -1.73 3.73 -17.52
N ALA A 148 -1.88 3.45 -16.23
CA ALA A 148 -1.49 2.15 -15.67
C ALA A 148 -2.36 1.02 -16.21
N ARG A 149 -1.78 -0.18 -16.37
CA ARG A 149 -2.53 -1.37 -16.82
C ARG A 149 -3.39 -2.00 -15.72
N GLN A 150 -3.11 -1.66 -14.47
CA GLN A 150 -3.74 -2.22 -13.27
C GLN A 150 -4.36 -1.13 -12.38
N ILE A 151 -5.04 -0.15 -13.00
CA ILE A 151 -5.77 0.91 -12.29
C ILE A 151 -6.67 0.26 -11.23
N PRO A 152 -6.63 0.72 -9.96
CA PRO A 152 -6.08 2.00 -9.50
C PRO A 152 -4.59 1.99 -9.13
N PHE A 153 -3.87 0.87 -9.23
CA PHE A 153 -2.48 0.77 -8.80
C PHE A 153 -1.51 1.29 -9.86
N CYS A 154 -0.46 1.98 -9.42
CA CYS A 154 0.61 2.41 -10.31
C CYS A 154 1.47 1.22 -10.75
N ASP A 155 1.85 1.17 -12.03
CA ASP A 155 2.81 0.20 -12.61
C ASP A 155 3.99 0.91 -13.30
N ASN A 156 4.21 2.19 -12.98
CA ASN A 156 5.21 3.07 -13.59
C ASN A 156 5.04 3.28 -15.11
N THR A 157 3.87 3.02 -15.70
CA THR A 157 3.61 3.34 -17.11
C THR A 157 3.82 4.82 -17.43
N CYS A 158 3.59 5.72 -16.47
CA CYS A 158 3.92 7.15 -16.61
C CYS A 158 5.36 7.41 -17.05
N ARG A 159 6.33 6.63 -16.54
CA ARG A 159 7.76 6.80 -16.89
C ARG A 159 8.05 6.43 -18.33
N LYS A 160 7.40 5.38 -18.83
CA LYS A 160 7.55 4.91 -20.21
C LYS A 160 6.84 5.83 -21.19
N ALA A 161 5.70 6.38 -20.76
CA ALA A 161 4.89 7.30 -21.55
C ALA A 161 5.39 8.76 -21.49
N HIS A 162 6.47 9.04 -20.74
CA HIS A 162 6.95 10.40 -20.48
C HIS A 162 5.82 11.33 -20.01
N TRP A 163 4.94 10.81 -19.16
CA TRP A 163 3.87 11.60 -18.58
C TRP A 163 4.46 12.63 -17.63
N HIS A 164 4.10 13.89 -17.84
CA HIS A 164 4.43 14.96 -16.94
C HIS A 164 3.17 15.42 -16.20
N GLU A 165 3.28 15.54 -14.88
CA GLU A 165 2.31 16.32 -14.14
C GLU A 165 2.44 17.75 -14.64
N LEU A 166 1.44 18.27 -15.36
CA LEU A 166 1.46 19.67 -15.76
C LEU A 166 1.70 20.50 -14.49
N SER A 167 2.66 21.44 -14.56
CA SER A 167 2.80 22.49 -13.55
C SER A 167 1.41 23.10 -13.32
N PRO A 168 1.04 23.50 -12.09
CA PRO A 168 -0.23 24.18 -11.87
C PRO A 168 -0.37 25.26 -12.93
N SER A 169 -1.42 25.15 -13.75
CA SER A 169 -1.65 26.12 -14.80
C SER A 169 -1.52 27.50 -14.18
N ALA A 170 -0.75 28.36 -14.84
CA ALA A 170 -0.78 29.80 -14.66
C ALA A 170 -2.14 30.40 -15.09
N ASP A 171 -3.22 29.62 -14.94
CA ASP A 171 -4.62 29.96 -15.12
C ASP A 171 -5.34 29.64 -13.80
N ARG A 172 -4.79 30.12 -12.69
CA ARG A 172 -5.68 30.62 -11.65
C ARG A 172 -6.29 31.88 -12.24
N VAL A 173 -7.59 31.81 -12.51
CA VAL A 173 -8.48 32.95 -12.72
C VAL A 173 -7.93 34.17 -11.96
N GLY A 174 -7.50 35.18 -12.72
CA GLY A 174 -7.15 36.50 -12.21
C GLY A 174 -8.33 37.16 -11.51
N PRO A 175 -8.12 38.28 -10.82
CA PRO A 175 -9.03 38.79 -9.80
C PRO A 175 -10.41 39.05 -10.40
N THR A 176 -11.45 38.38 -9.90
CA THR A 176 -12.81 38.91 -10.06
C THR A 176 -12.81 40.26 -9.35
N GLY A 177 -12.84 41.33 -10.15
CA GLY A 177 -12.85 42.70 -9.67
C GLY A 177 -13.83 42.88 -8.51
N GLY A 178 -13.33 43.45 -7.42
CA GLY A 178 -14.21 44.10 -6.46
C GLY A 178 -14.94 45.25 -7.18
N PRO A 179 -16.18 45.57 -6.79
CA PRO A 179 -16.87 46.70 -7.37
C PRO A 179 -16.05 47.98 -7.14
N GLU A 180 -15.80 48.63 -8.27
CA GLU A 180 -15.28 49.98 -8.50
C GLU A 180 -15.60 50.95 -7.35
N SER A 181 -14.55 51.46 -6.70
CA SER A 181 -14.63 52.61 -5.82
C SER A 181 -15.04 53.83 -6.64
N ALA A 182 -16.21 54.39 -6.37
CA ALA A 182 -16.62 55.67 -6.95
C ALA A 182 -15.64 56.80 -6.56
N PRO A 183 -15.35 57.77 -7.46
CA PRO A 183 -14.43 58.87 -7.17
C PRO A 183 -15.02 59.87 -6.16
N PRO A 184 -14.18 60.68 -5.49
CA PRO A 184 -14.64 61.60 -4.45
C PRO A 184 -15.41 62.76 -5.05
N SER A 185 -16.60 63.05 -4.49
CA SER A 185 -17.31 64.30 -4.69
C SER A 185 -16.90 65.31 -3.62
N THR A 186 -16.15 66.32 -4.03
CA THR A 186 -16.03 67.63 -3.35
C THR A 186 -17.31 68.43 -3.56
N ASP A 187 -18.02 68.77 -2.48
CA ASP A 187 -18.25 70.14 -1.97
C ASP A 187 -18.84 70.05 -0.55
#